data_AF-F0X2D0-F1
#
_entry.id   AF-F0X2D0-F1
#
_cell.length_a   1.000
_cell.length_b   1.000
_cell.length_c   1.000
_cell.angle_alpha   90.00
_cell.angle_beta   90.00
_cell.angle_gamma   90.00
#
_symmetry.space_group_name_H-M   'P 1'
#
loop_
_entity.id
_entity.type
_entity.pdbx_description
1 polymer ?
#
loop_
_entity_poly.entity_id
_entity_poly.type
_entity_poly.pdbx_seq_one_letter_code
_entity_poly.pdbx_strand_id
1 'polypeptide(L)'
;MRINVDYPVVIHEDNQSAIAIAKNVGYQSRAKHIDIKYHFIPEQVKAKNIDLQYIETRLQLADFMTKPISTKKFEQLLIMSNIKNLSSRGSVEADVPDQCRTHLSSLQLLDNKSMAVGV
;
A
#
# COMPACT_ATOMS: atom_id res chain seq x y z
N MET A 1 11.86 20.06 5.19
CA MET A 1 11.94 18.72 5.81
C MET A 1 12.95 17.90 5.02
N ARG A 2 14.03 17.42 5.64
CA ARG A 2 15.00 16.53 4.99
C ARG A 2 14.72 15.11 5.47
N ILE A 3 14.40 14.22 4.53
CA ILE A 3 14.28 12.79 4.82
C ILE A 3 15.65 12.19 4.49
N ASN A 4 16.30 11.59 5.48
CA ASN A 4 17.55 10.85 5.29
C ASN A 4 17.21 9.37 5.39
N VAL A 5 17.35 8.64 4.29
CA VAL A 5 17.00 7.23 4.20
C VAL A 5 18.13 6.49 3.48
N ASP A 6 18.57 5.38 4.08
CA ASP A 6 19.60 4.53 3.49
C ASP A 6 19.06 3.71 2.31
N TYR A 7 17.73 3.52 2.24
CA TYR A 7 17.02 2.82 1.18
C TYR A 7 15.63 3.44 0.93
N PRO A 8 15.07 3.33 -0.31
CA PRO A 8 13.78 3.92 -0.63
C PRO A 8 12.65 3.37 0.26
N VAL A 9 11.80 4.26 0.78
CA VAL A 9 10.58 3.87 1.50
C VAL A 9 9.52 3.43 0.49
N VAL A 10 9.07 2.17 0.58
CA VAL A 10 7.99 1.67 -0.26
C VAL A 10 6.64 2.17 0.27
N ILE A 11 5.89 2.87 -0.58
CA ILE A 11 4.54 3.37 -0.30
C ILE A 11 3.57 2.72 -1.29
N HIS A 12 2.50 2.13 -0.77
CA HIS A 12 1.48 1.47 -1.57
C HIS A 12 0.29 2.40 -1.82
N GLU A 13 -0.05 2.61 -3.09
CA GLU A 13 -1.15 3.46 -3.53
C GLU A 13 -2.09 2.70 -4.47
N ASP A 14 -3.39 2.90 -4.35
CA ASP A 14 -4.38 2.26 -5.24
C ASP A 14 -4.77 3.17 -6.42
N ASN A 15 -4.53 4.47 -6.31
CA ASN A 15 -4.82 5.41 -7.38
C ASN A 15 -3.67 5.48 -8.40
N GLN A 16 -3.81 4.72 -9.49
CA GLN A 16 -2.84 4.71 -10.59
C GLN A 16 -2.61 6.09 -11.20
N SER A 17 -3.62 6.97 -11.23
CA SER A 17 -3.44 8.35 -11.71
C SER A 17 -2.54 9.15 -10.78
N ALA A 18 -2.68 8.98 -9.46
CA ALA A 18 -1.79 9.63 -8.48
C ALA A 18 -0.34 9.12 -8.61
N ILE A 19 -0.16 7.80 -8.80
CA ILE A 19 1.17 7.20 -9.04
C ILE A 19 1.80 7.77 -10.33
N ALA A 20 1.03 7.86 -11.41
CA ALA A 20 1.52 8.39 -12.69
C ALA A 20 1.96 9.86 -12.57
N ILE A 21 1.17 10.67 -11.85
CA ILE A 21 1.51 12.07 -11.54
C ILE A 21 2.81 12.14 -10.73
N ALA A 22 2.94 11.34 -9.68
CA ALA A 22 4.13 11.33 -8.83
C ALA A 22 5.40 10.89 -9.57
N LYS A 23 5.28 9.91 -10.47
CA LYS A 23 6.38 9.44 -11.33
C LYS A 23 6.68 10.36 -12.52
N ASN A 24 5.96 11.48 -12.66
CA ASN A 24 6.04 12.39 -13.82
C ASN A 24 5.80 11.68 -15.17
N VAL A 25 5.07 10.57 -15.17
CA VAL A 25 4.70 9.85 -16.40
C VAL A 25 3.52 10.59 -17.02
N GLY A 26 3.82 11.58 -17.85
CA GLY A 26 2.83 12.40 -18.55
C GLY A 26 2.55 13.71 -17.84
N TYR A 27 3.29 14.75 -18.23
CA TYR A 27 3.01 16.14 -17.87
C TYR A 27 1.59 16.52 -18.35
N GLN A 28 0.63 16.60 -17.43
CA GLN A 28 -0.73 17.05 -17.74
C GLN A 28 -0.79 18.58 -17.58
N SER A 29 -0.88 19.33 -18.68
CA SER A 29 -0.95 20.81 -18.64
C SER A 29 -2.15 21.37 -17.82
N ARG A 30 -3.09 20.51 -17.43
CA ARG A 30 -4.25 20.82 -16.58
C ARG A 30 -3.95 20.86 -15.08
N ALA A 31 -2.74 20.51 -14.64
CA ALA A 31 -2.30 20.54 -13.24
C ALA A 31 -1.69 21.89 -12.80
N LYS A 32 -1.98 23.01 -13.50
CA LYS A 32 -1.36 24.32 -13.23
C LYS A 32 -1.63 24.92 -11.83
N HIS A 33 -2.65 24.43 -11.11
CA HIS A 33 -2.97 24.88 -9.75
C HIS A 33 -2.46 23.94 -8.64
N ILE A 34 -1.65 22.94 -9.02
CA ILE A 34 -1.06 22.00 -8.08
C ILE A 34 0.13 22.71 -7.42
N ASP A 35 -0.16 23.28 -6.25
CA ASP A 35 0.68 24.11 -5.39
C ASP A 35 2.06 23.48 -5.07
N ILE A 36 3.06 24.28 -4.67
CA ILE A 36 4.47 23.87 -4.45
C ILE A 36 4.62 22.63 -3.55
N LYS A 37 3.67 22.39 -2.63
CA LYS A 37 3.61 21.21 -1.75
C LYS A 37 3.53 19.88 -2.51
N TYR A 38 3.00 19.88 -3.72
CA TYR A 38 2.88 18.71 -4.58
C TYR A 38 4.14 18.40 -5.39
N HIS A 39 5.15 19.28 -5.40
CA HIS A 39 6.47 18.93 -5.94
C HIS A 39 7.28 18.08 -4.97
N PHE A 40 6.94 18.07 -3.69
CA PHE A 40 7.66 17.30 -2.68
C PHE A 40 7.65 15.79 -2.99
N ILE A 41 6.48 15.20 -3.24
CA ILE A 41 6.37 13.75 -3.53
C ILE A 41 7.15 13.37 -4.79
N PRO A 42 6.95 14.03 -5.96
CA PRO A 42 7.77 13.78 -7.15
C PRO A 42 9.27 13.98 -6.94
N GLU A 43 9.68 14.98 -6.15
CA GLU A 43 11.10 15.20 -5.81
C GLU A 43 11.66 14.06 -4.98
N GLN A 44 10.93 13.57 -3.98
CA GLN A 44 11.37 12.43 -3.17
C GLN A 44 11.41 11.13 -3.98
N VAL A 45 10.46 10.92 -4.90
CA VAL A 45 10.46 9.79 -5.83
C VAL A 45 11.66 9.89 -6.78
N LYS A 46 11.96 11.08 -7.34
CA LYS A 46 13.15 11.32 -8.17
C LYS A 46 14.46 11.12 -7.41
N ALA A 47 14.50 11.55 -6.16
CA ALA A 47 15.64 11.35 -5.26
C ALA A 47 15.80 9.90 -4.80
N LYS A 48 14.88 8.99 -5.18
CA LYS A 48 14.83 7.60 -4.74
C LYS A 48 14.69 7.43 -3.23
N ASN A 49 14.16 8.43 -2.54
CA ASN A 49 13.83 8.32 -1.11
C ASN A 49 12.50 7.58 -0.91
N ILE A 50 11.64 7.56 -1.94
CA ILE A 50 10.33 6.90 -1.93
C ILE A 50 10.19 6.06 -3.20
N ASP A 51 9.69 4.84 -3.05
CA ASP A 51 9.21 4.01 -4.15
C ASP A 51 7.69 3.84 -4.06
N LEU A 52 6.97 4.22 -5.11
CA LEU A 52 5.51 4.12 -5.18
C LEU A 52 5.11 2.86 -5.95
N GLN A 53 4.41 1.97 -5.26
CA GLN A 53 3.92 0.70 -5.80
C GLN A 53 2.40 0.67 -5.82
N TYR A 54 1.85 0.12 -6.89
CA TYR A 54 0.41 -0.05 -6.99
C TYR A 54 -0.05 -1.21 -6.10
N ILE A 55 -1.15 -1.00 -5.38
CA ILE A 55 -1.88 -2.05 -4.68
C ILE A 55 -3.36 -2.01 -5.10
N GLU A 56 -4.01 -3.17 -5.16
CA GLU A 56 -5.44 -3.19 -5.40
C GLU A 56 -6.21 -2.55 -4.23
N THR A 57 -7.27 -1.78 -4.52
CA THR A 57 -8.13 -1.14 -3.51
C THR A 57 -8.75 -2.13 -2.51
N ARG A 58 -8.87 -3.41 -2.88
CA ARG A 58 -9.35 -4.48 -1.98
C ARG A 58 -8.33 -4.86 -0.91
N LEU A 59 -7.05 -4.57 -1.15
CA LEU A 59 -5.93 -4.90 -0.28
C LEU A 59 -5.34 -3.66 0.40
N GLN A 60 -5.82 -2.46 0.07
CA GLN A 60 -5.36 -1.20 0.65
C GLN A 60 -5.82 -1.08 2.11
N LEU A 61 -4.94 -1.44 3.04
CA LEU A 61 -5.22 -1.37 4.49
C LEU A 61 -5.50 0.08 4.95
N ALA A 62 -4.94 1.09 4.29
CA ALA A 62 -5.23 2.48 4.64
C ALA A 62 -6.73 2.85 4.49
N ASP A 63 -7.49 2.13 3.64
CA ASP A 63 -8.91 2.41 3.42
C ASP A 63 -9.75 2.24 4.69
N PHE A 64 -9.50 1.21 5.50
CA PHE A 64 -10.33 0.99 6.69
C PHE A 64 -10.10 2.05 7.77
N MET A 65 -8.95 2.73 7.74
CA MET A 65 -8.61 3.80 8.67
C MET A 65 -9.13 5.18 8.22
N THR A 66 -9.38 5.35 6.92
CA THR A 66 -9.63 6.68 6.31
C THR A 66 -11.02 6.83 5.72
N LYS A 67 -11.73 5.73 5.42
CA LYS A 67 -13.03 5.75 4.73
C LYS A 67 -14.11 5.02 5.54
N PRO A 68 -15.36 5.47 5.47
CA PRO A 68 -16.50 4.67 5.90
C PRO A 68 -16.71 3.53 4.89
N ILE A 69 -16.27 2.32 5.24
CA ILE A 69 -16.41 1.11 4.42
C ILE A 69 -17.44 0.16 5.01
N SER A 70 -17.98 -0.74 4.19
CA SER A 70 -18.94 -1.75 4.66
C SER A 70 -18.29 -2.71 5.66
N THR A 71 -19.09 -3.25 6.59
CA THR A 71 -18.65 -4.20 7.62
C THR A 71 -17.85 -5.37 7.02
N LYS A 72 -18.32 -5.92 5.89
CA LYS A 72 -17.63 -7.00 5.18
C LYS A 72 -16.23 -6.60 4.69
N LYS A 73 -16.06 -5.40 4.13
CA LYS A 73 -14.74 -4.93 3.67
C LYS A 73 -13.84 -4.60 4.87
N PHE A 74 -14.41 -4.09 5.96
CA PHE A 74 -13.70 -3.79 7.19
C PHE A 74 -13.11 -5.06 7.83
N GLU A 75 -13.91 -6.11 8.02
CA GLU A 75 -13.46 -7.39 8.58
C GLU A 75 -12.34 -8.01 7.75
N GLN A 76 -12.47 -7.98 6.42
CA GLN A 76 -11.44 -8.49 5.51
C GLN A 76 -10.11 -7.75 5.70
N LEU A 77 -10.12 -6.41 5.67
CA LEU A 77 -8.91 -5.61 5.84
C LEU A 77 -8.34 -5.75 7.27
N LEU A 78 -9.19 -5.92 8.28
CA LEU A 78 -8.76 -6.14 9.66
C LEU A 78 -8.00 -7.47 9.81
N ILE A 79 -8.53 -8.55 9.25
CA ILE A 79 -7.86 -9.86 9.24
C ILE A 79 -6.51 -9.76 8.53
N MET A 80 -6.46 -9.06 7.39
CA MET A 80 -5.23 -8.84 6.64
C MET A 80 -4.20 -8.00 7.40
N SER A 81 -4.63 -7.08 8.25
CA SER A 81 -3.75 -6.18 9.02
C SER A 81 -3.00 -6.86 10.18
N ASN A 82 -3.26 -8.15 10.45
CA ASN A 82 -2.70 -8.89 11.58
C ASN A 82 -2.98 -8.27 12.97
N ILE A 83 -3.98 -7.37 13.07
CA ILE A 83 -4.41 -6.80 14.35
C ILE A 83 -5.20 -7.89 15.11
N LYS A 84 -4.52 -8.56 16.04
CA LYS A 84 -5.11 -9.54 16.95
C LYS A 84 -5.71 -8.77 18.14
N ASN A 85 -7.02 -8.87 18.34
CA ASN A 85 -7.83 -8.18 19.36
C ASN A 85 -8.42 -6.82 18.96
N LEU A 86 -9.20 -6.78 17.89
CA LEU A 86 -10.35 -5.87 17.89
C LEU A 86 -11.53 -6.68 18.46
N SER A 87 -11.60 -6.80 19.79
CA SER A 87 -12.84 -7.28 20.41
C SER A 87 -13.90 -6.23 20.10
N SER A 88 -14.71 -6.50 19.08
CA SER A 88 -15.93 -5.75 18.83
C SER A 88 -16.77 -5.87 20.09
N ARG A 89 -16.89 -4.77 20.84
CA ARG A 89 -18.04 -4.61 21.72
C ARG A 89 -19.27 -4.52 20.82
N GLY A 90 -19.81 -5.69 20.46
CA GLY A 90 -21.03 -5.87 19.69
C GLY A 90 -20.84 -6.60 18.35
N SER A 91 -21.10 -7.92 18.34
CA SER A 91 -21.84 -8.75 17.34
C SER A 91 -21.52 -8.56 15.85
N VAL A 92 -21.16 -9.57 15.05
CA VAL A 92 -21.67 -10.95 14.93
C VAL A 92 -20.54 -11.88 14.44
N GLU A 93 -20.54 -13.14 14.86
CA GLU A 93 -19.64 -14.15 14.29
C GLU A 93 -20.05 -14.43 12.83
N ALA A 94 -19.19 -14.04 11.89
CA ALA A 94 -19.26 -14.53 10.53
C ALA A 94 -18.33 -15.74 10.44
N ASP A 95 -18.92 -16.93 10.25
CA ASP A 95 -18.20 -18.14 9.89
C ASP A 95 -17.33 -17.86 8.66
N VAL A 96 -16.01 -17.83 8.85
CA VAL A 96 -15.03 -17.63 7.79
C VAL A 96 -14.76 -18.99 7.13
N PRO A 97 -15.05 -19.17 5.82
CA PRO A 97 -14.71 -20.42 5.14
C PRO A 97 -13.20 -20.63 5.07
N ASP A 98 -12.77 -21.85 5.39
CA ASP A 98 -11.39 -22.34 5.56
C ASP A 98 -10.47 -22.20 4.31
N GLN A 99 -10.97 -21.65 3.21
CA GLN A 99 -10.28 -21.64 1.92
C GLN A 99 -9.31 -20.47 1.71
N CYS A 100 -9.33 -19.43 2.56
CA CYS A 100 -8.40 -18.30 2.43
C CYS A 100 -7.04 -18.53 3.10
N ARG A 101 -6.80 -19.68 3.75
CA ARG A 101 -5.58 -19.93 4.52
C ARG A 101 -4.36 -20.36 3.69
N THR A 102 -4.51 -20.60 2.39
CA THR A 102 -3.45 -21.25 1.57
C THR A 102 -2.74 -20.34 0.56
N HIS A 103 -3.04 -19.04 0.48
CA HIS A 103 -2.36 -18.14 -0.48
C HIS A 103 -1.17 -17.35 0.07
N LEU A 104 -0.98 -17.31 1.39
CA LEU A 104 0.12 -16.55 2.00
C LEU A 104 1.47 -17.29 1.99
N SER A 105 1.50 -18.60 1.73
CA SER A 105 2.75 -19.37 1.61
C SER A 105 3.46 -19.19 0.27
N SER A 106 2.77 -18.73 -0.77
CA SER A 106 3.32 -18.64 -2.13
C SER A 106 4.14 -17.37 -2.38
N LEU A 107 3.87 -16.30 -1.63
CA LEU A 107 4.56 -15.00 -1.79
C LEU A 107 5.84 -14.88 -0.96
N GLN A 108 6.10 -15.77 0.01
CA GLN A 108 7.34 -15.75 0.80
C GLN A 108 8.50 -16.54 0.18
N LEU A 109 8.30 -17.19 -0.97
CA LEU A 109 9.32 -18.01 -1.63
C LEU A 109 10.10 -17.31 -2.75
N LEU A 110 9.74 -16.07 -3.12
CA LEU A 110 10.44 -15.32 -4.17
C LEU A 110 11.51 -14.35 -3.63
N ASP A 111 11.46 -13.99 -2.34
CA ASP A 111 12.42 -13.06 -1.74
C ASP A 111 13.73 -13.73 -1.27
N ASN A 112 13.82 -15.07 -1.30
CA ASN A 112 14.97 -15.82 -0.78
C ASN A 112 15.92 -16.38 -1.86
N LYS A 113 15.79 -15.99 -3.14
CA LYS A 113 16.64 -16.54 -4.22
C LYS A 113 17.76 -15.63 -4.73
N SER A 114 17.96 -14.44 -4.18
CA SER A 114 19.03 -13.52 -4.64
C SER A 114 20.33 -13.53 -3.82
N MET A 115 20.51 -14.44 -2.86
CA MET A 115 21.78 -14.61 -2.13
C MET A 115 22.35 -16.03 -2.28
N ALA A 116 22.71 -16.40 -3.51
CA ALA A 116 23.70 -17.40 -3.90
C ALA A 116 23.65 -17.40 -5.44
N VAL A 117 24.64 -16.87 -6.16
CA VAL A 117 25.93 -17.51 -6.41
C VAL A 117 26.95 -16.41 -6.71
N GLY A 118 27.98 -16.32 -5.87
CA GLY A 118 29.31 -15.91 -6.30
C GLY A 118 30.14 -17.18 -6.46
N VAL A 119 30.48 -17.51 -7.70
CA VAL A 119 31.80 -17.93 -8.26
C VAL A 119 31.61 -17.89 -9.78
#